data_AF-A0A971LN53-F1
#
_entry.id   AF-A0A971LN53-F1
#
_cell.length_a   1.000
_cell.length_b   1.000
_cell.length_c   1.000
_cell.angle_alpha   90.00
_cell.angle_beta   90.00
_cell.angle_gamma   90.00
#
_symmetry.space_group_name_H-M   'P 1'
#
loop_
_entity.id
_entity.type
_entity.pdbx_description
1 polymer ?
#
loop_
_entity_poly.entity_id
_entity_poly.type
_entity_poly.pdbx_seq_one_letter_code
_entity_poly.pdbx_strand_id
1 'polypeptide(L)'
;MLTKNKNFLIILSAPSGGGKTTILQEVLKLHHGVEYSISYTTRSPRGEEINGRHYHFVSEEEFLARRDAGDFLETALVFDRWYGTSLSFIKSRLQAGKHVIMDIDVQGAAQIDPALVPCVKIFILPPSMEILRARLVNRGTDAAQEIQKRLKTAKKELEYIVDYEYLVENDDLDHAIKEVLAIIQAEENRIGRYLNPVADFLQTEKSND
;
A
#
# COMPACT_ATOMS: atom_id res chain seq x y z
N MET A 1 7.21 -23.25 19.92
CA MET A 1 6.61 -22.73 18.67
C MET A 1 7.52 -21.64 18.14
N LEU A 2 7.72 -21.54 16.82
CA LEU A 2 8.58 -20.50 16.23
C LEU A 2 7.94 -19.11 16.42
N THR A 3 8.71 -18.17 16.97
CA THR A 3 8.30 -16.79 17.19
C THR A 3 8.59 -15.96 15.95
N LYS A 4 7.54 -15.30 15.43
CA LYS A 4 7.63 -14.47 14.23
C LYS A 4 7.18 -13.04 14.52
N ASN A 5 7.86 -12.06 13.95
CA ASN A 5 7.33 -10.71 13.78
C ASN A 5 6.56 -10.68 12.45
N LYS A 6 5.34 -11.22 12.49
CA LYS A 6 4.60 -11.64 11.28
C LYS A 6 4.14 -10.47 10.42
N ASN A 7 3.84 -9.35 11.04
CA ASN A 7 3.04 -8.31 10.40
C ASN A 7 3.94 -7.27 9.76
N PHE A 8 3.50 -6.81 8.59
CA PHE A 8 4.20 -5.82 7.82
C PHE A 8 3.23 -4.98 7.03
N LEU A 9 3.77 -3.87 6.54
CA LEU A 9 3.11 -2.95 5.66
C LEU A 9 3.19 -3.45 4.21
N ILE A 10 2.05 -3.52 3.54
CA ILE A 10 1.90 -3.89 2.14
C ILE A 10 1.59 -2.61 1.36
N ILE A 11 2.46 -2.26 0.42
CA ILE A 11 2.33 -1.06 -0.40
C ILE A 11 1.96 -1.50 -1.81
N LEU A 12 0.77 -1.11 -2.26
CA LEU A 12 0.35 -1.30 -3.63
C LEU A 12 0.46 0.01 -4.40
N SER A 13 1.29 0.03 -5.44
CA SER A 13 1.35 1.15 -6.37
C SER A 13 1.04 0.68 -7.78
N ALA A 14 0.55 1.59 -8.60
CA ALA A 14 0.19 1.30 -9.99
C ALA A 14 0.22 2.61 -10.76
N PRO A 15 0.43 2.59 -12.09
CA PRO A 15 0.25 3.78 -12.88
C PRO A 15 -1.20 4.26 -12.78
N SER A 16 -1.43 5.56 -12.97
CA SER A 16 -2.78 6.13 -12.94
C SER A 16 -3.76 5.33 -13.84
N GLY A 17 -4.72 4.61 -13.24
CA GLY A 17 -5.66 3.73 -13.96
C GLY A 17 -5.30 2.23 -13.96
N GLY A 18 -4.27 1.81 -13.22
CA GLY A 18 -3.78 0.43 -13.17
C GLY A 18 -4.62 -0.55 -12.32
N GLY A 19 -5.71 -0.12 -11.69
CA GLY A 19 -6.65 -1.02 -11.00
C GLY A 19 -6.31 -1.38 -9.54
N LYS A 20 -5.34 -0.70 -8.91
CA LYS A 20 -4.89 -1.01 -7.53
C LYS A 20 -6.02 -1.04 -6.49
N THR A 21 -6.97 -0.11 -6.56
CA THR A 21 -8.06 -0.01 -5.58
C THR A 21 -8.95 -1.25 -5.61
N THR A 22 -9.26 -1.79 -6.80
CA THR A 22 -10.09 -3.00 -6.92
C THR A 22 -9.38 -4.21 -6.32
N ILE A 23 -8.11 -4.41 -6.65
CA ILE A 23 -7.31 -5.51 -6.08
C ILE A 23 -7.22 -5.39 -4.55
N LEU A 24 -6.94 -4.19 -4.04
CA LEU A 24 -6.87 -3.93 -2.60
C LEU A 24 -8.18 -4.30 -1.89
N GLN A 25 -9.32 -3.92 -2.44
CA GLN A 25 -10.61 -4.24 -1.84
C GLN A 25 -10.89 -5.74 -1.81
N GLU A 26 -10.51 -6.48 -2.86
CA GLU A 26 -10.66 -7.94 -2.88
C GLU A 26 -9.69 -8.62 -1.90
N VAL A 27 -8.44 -8.14 -1.78
CA VAL A 27 -7.49 -8.62 -0.77
C VAL A 27 -8.05 -8.46 0.65
N LEU A 28 -8.64 -7.29 0.98
CA LEU A 28 -9.25 -7.05 2.29
C LEU A 28 -10.43 -8.01 2.58
N LYS A 29 -11.22 -8.37 1.56
CA LYS A 29 -12.32 -9.34 1.71
C LYS A 29 -11.81 -10.75 1.97
N LEU A 30 -10.76 -11.16 1.26
CA LEU A 30 -10.23 -12.52 1.28
C LEU A 30 -9.25 -12.77 2.43
N HIS A 31 -8.62 -11.73 2.98
CA HIS A 31 -7.58 -11.87 4.01
C HIS A 31 -7.89 -11.08 5.29
N HIS A 32 -8.58 -11.71 6.24
CA HIS A 32 -9.02 -11.10 7.52
C HIS A 32 -7.89 -10.64 8.46
N GLY A 33 -6.64 -11.00 8.16
CA GLY A 33 -5.44 -10.52 8.87
C GLY A 33 -4.91 -9.17 8.37
N VAL A 34 -5.49 -8.58 7.33
CA VAL A 34 -5.02 -7.33 6.69
C VAL A 34 -6.03 -6.20 6.96
N GLU A 35 -5.54 -5.04 7.37
CA GLU A 35 -6.33 -3.82 7.57
C GLU A 35 -5.88 -2.71 6.61
N TYR A 36 -6.82 -1.89 6.16
CA TYR A 36 -6.53 -0.76 5.27
C TYR A 36 -6.03 0.47 6.04
N SER A 37 -4.96 1.10 5.56
CA SER A 37 -4.53 2.41 6.05
C SER A 37 -5.30 3.52 5.32
N ILE A 38 -6.18 4.20 6.06
CA ILE A 38 -6.90 5.36 5.55
C ILE A 38 -6.00 6.59 5.67
N SER A 39 -5.68 7.23 4.56
CA SER A 39 -4.83 8.43 4.54
C SER A 39 -5.55 9.65 5.13
N TYR A 40 -4.76 10.60 5.63
CA TYR A 40 -5.20 11.93 6.01
C TYR A 40 -5.16 12.86 4.80
N THR A 41 -6.06 13.84 4.74
CA THR A 41 -6.01 14.91 3.73
C THR A 41 -6.58 16.23 4.23
N THR A 42 -6.03 17.34 3.72
CA THR A 42 -6.56 18.70 3.93
C THR A 42 -7.59 19.12 2.88
N ARG A 43 -7.85 18.26 1.89
CA ARG A 43 -8.92 18.45 0.92
C ARG A 43 -10.28 18.29 1.60
N SER A 44 -11.27 19.10 1.21
CA SER A 44 -12.65 18.86 1.64
C SER A 44 -13.24 17.57 1.04
N PRO A 45 -14.10 16.83 1.77
CA PRO A 45 -14.83 15.69 1.21
C PRO A 45 -15.59 16.06 -0.07
N ARG A 46 -15.68 15.12 -1.01
CA ARG A 46 -16.45 15.25 -2.26
C ARG A 46 -17.65 14.32 -2.23
N GLY A 47 -18.82 14.83 -2.62
CA GLY A 47 -20.03 14.03 -2.76
C GLY A 47 -20.35 13.27 -1.47
N GLU A 48 -20.32 11.94 -1.55
CA GLU A 48 -20.66 11.02 -0.45
C GLU A 48 -19.42 10.49 0.31
N GLU A 49 -18.25 11.12 0.16
CA GLU A 49 -17.08 10.74 0.94
C GLU A 49 -17.30 10.92 2.45
N ILE A 50 -17.13 9.83 3.18
CA ILE A 50 -17.26 9.74 4.64
C ILE A 50 -15.88 9.80 5.31
N ASN A 51 -15.75 10.67 6.32
CA ASN A 51 -14.57 10.79 7.19
C ASN A 51 -14.29 9.50 7.97
N GLY A 52 -13.01 9.09 8.04
CA GLY A 52 -12.60 7.85 8.68
C GLY A 52 -12.97 6.58 7.92
N ARG A 53 -13.43 6.73 6.66
CA ARG A 53 -13.67 5.61 5.74
C ARG A 53 -12.93 5.80 4.43
N HIS A 54 -13.04 6.98 3.82
CA HIS A 54 -12.37 7.30 2.56
C HIS A 54 -11.05 8.02 2.82
N TYR A 55 -11.08 9.02 3.69
CA TYR A 55 -9.93 9.74 4.22
C TYR A 55 -10.22 10.18 5.65
N HIS A 56 -9.18 10.50 6.40
CA HIS A 56 -9.27 11.39 7.54
C HIS A 56 -9.17 12.84 7.05
N PHE A 57 -10.30 13.51 6.94
CA PHE A 57 -10.39 14.89 6.51
C PHE A 57 -10.10 15.82 7.69
N VAL A 58 -8.97 16.53 7.62
CA VAL A 58 -8.45 17.37 8.71
C VAL A 58 -8.16 18.79 8.21
N SER A 59 -8.02 19.75 9.12
CA SER A 59 -7.57 21.09 8.74
C SER A 59 -6.10 21.07 8.33
N GLU A 60 -5.65 22.09 7.60
CA GLU A 60 -4.22 22.23 7.28
C GLU A 60 -3.37 22.42 8.54
N GLU A 61 -3.86 23.19 9.52
CA GLU A 61 -3.21 23.36 10.82
C GLU A 61 -3.01 22.03 11.54
N GLU A 62 -4.04 21.18 11.58
CA GLU A 62 -3.96 19.85 12.20
C GLU A 62 -3.00 18.93 11.43
N PHE A 63 -3.06 18.95 10.09
CA PHE A 63 -2.15 18.15 9.27
C PHE A 63 -0.69 18.53 9.52
N LEU A 64 -0.37 19.82 9.50
CA LEU A 64 0.98 20.33 9.73
C LEU A 64 1.45 19.99 11.16
N ALA A 65 0.57 20.13 12.17
CA ALA A 65 0.90 19.73 13.54
C ALA A 65 1.25 18.24 13.65
N ARG A 66 0.50 17.34 12.98
CA ARG A 66 0.78 15.89 12.94
C ARG A 66 2.09 15.60 12.20
N ARG A 67 2.35 16.30 11.10
CA ARG A 67 3.60 16.17 10.34
C ARG A 67 4.81 16.59 11.18
N ASP A 68 4.73 17.74 11.84
CA ASP A 68 5.82 18.29 12.65
C ASP A 68 6.06 17.45 13.92
N ALA A 69 5.04 16.71 14.39
CA ALA A 69 5.16 15.69 15.42
C ALA A 69 5.72 14.34 14.92
N GLY A 70 6.01 14.19 13.62
CA GLY A 70 6.56 12.98 13.02
C GLY A 70 5.55 11.83 12.87
N ASP A 71 4.25 12.11 12.82
CA ASP A 71 3.22 11.05 12.71
C ASP A 71 2.99 10.55 11.28
N PHE A 72 3.62 11.13 10.26
CA PHE A 72 3.44 10.66 8.88
C PHE A 72 4.62 9.81 8.41
N LEU A 73 4.29 8.64 7.85
CA LEU A 73 5.25 7.77 7.18
C LEU A 73 5.65 8.32 5.80
N GLU A 74 4.70 8.93 5.11
CA GLU A 74 4.90 9.68 3.87
C GLU A 74 3.93 10.86 3.83
N THR A 75 4.32 11.92 3.11
CA THR A 75 3.43 13.03 2.81
C THR A 75 3.59 13.49 1.36
N ALA A 76 2.50 13.99 0.78
CA ALA A 76 2.52 14.59 -0.55
C ALA A 76 1.63 15.84 -0.60
N LEU A 77 2.08 16.86 -1.34
CA LEU A 77 1.27 18.01 -1.70
C LEU A 77 0.74 17.82 -3.12
N VAL A 78 -0.57 17.59 -3.25
CA VAL A 78 -1.22 17.31 -4.52
C VAL A 78 -2.32 18.35 -4.75
N PHE A 79 -2.14 19.20 -5.77
CA PHE A 79 -3.04 20.33 -6.07
C PHE A 79 -3.30 21.21 -4.85
N ASP A 80 -2.22 21.64 -4.18
CA ASP A 80 -2.25 22.48 -2.97
C ASP A 80 -3.01 21.87 -1.79
N ARG A 81 -3.19 20.55 -1.78
CA ARG A 81 -3.78 19.78 -0.68
C ARG A 81 -2.81 18.73 -0.19
N TRP A 82 -2.66 18.65 1.12
CA TRP A 82 -1.80 17.66 1.74
C TRP A 82 -2.50 16.31 1.80
N TYR A 83 -1.71 15.27 1.63
CA TYR A 83 -2.06 13.87 1.86
C TYR A 83 -0.94 13.24 2.69
N GLY A 84 -1.29 12.34 3.58
CA GLY A 84 -0.29 11.64 4.37
C GLY A 84 -0.81 10.39 5.05
N THR A 85 0.09 9.45 5.28
CA THR A 85 -0.21 8.15 5.86
C THR A 85 0.29 8.08 7.30
N SER A 86 -0.60 7.79 8.26
CA SER A 86 -0.25 7.80 9.69
C SER A 86 0.66 6.64 10.08
N LEU A 87 1.87 6.98 10.52
CA LEU A 87 2.88 6.08 11.06
C LEU A 87 2.43 5.43 12.37
N SER A 88 1.84 6.21 13.30
CA SER A 88 1.34 5.65 14.57
C SER A 88 0.22 4.64 14.35
N PHE A 89 -0.70 4.92 13.42
CA PHE A 89 -1.73 3.97 13.03
C PHE A 89 -1.10 2.66 12.56
N ILE A 90 -0.20 2.72 11.56
CA ILE A 90 0.47 1.55 11.02
C ILE A 90 1.17 0.75 12.12
N LYS A 91 2.03 1.39 12.93
CA LYS A 91 2.76 0.71 14.01
C LYS A 91 1.81 0.04 15.01
N SER A 92 0.72 0.70 15.39
CA SER A 92 -0.27 0.13 16.31
C SER A 92 -0.93 -1.14 15.77
N ARG A 93 -1.26 -1.17 14.46
CA ARG A 93 -1.90 -2.33 13.82
C ARG A 93 -0.93 -3.50 13.67
N LEU A 94 0.32 -3.21 13.27
CA LEU A 94 1.37 -4.23 13.17
C LEU A 94 1.64 -4.90 14.53
N GLN A 95 1.69 -4.11 15.61
CA GLN A 95 1.81 -4.60 16.98
C GLN A 95 0.60 -5.42 17.43
N ALA A 96 -0.60 -5.08 16.95
CA ALA A 96 -1.84 -5.79 17.25
C ALA A 96 -2.03 -7.11 16.47
N GLY A 97 -1.01 -7.59 15.75
CA GLY A 97 -1.12 -8.86 15.04
C GLY A 97 -1.73 -8.74 13.63
N LYS A 98 -1.79 -7.53 13.06
CA LYS A 98 -2.44 -7.27 11.76
C LYS A 98 -1.45 -6.75 10.73
N HIS A 99 -1.49 -7.29 9.51
CA HIS A 99 -0.86 -6.62 8.37
C HIS A 99 -1.61 -5.32 8.06
N VAL A 100 -0.91 -4.35 7.48
CA VAL A 100 -1.53 -3.12 7.01
C VAL A 100 -1.31 -3.00 5.51
N ILE A 101 -2.35 -2.72 4.75
CA ILE A 101 -2.26 -2.48 3.31
C ILE A 101 -2.63 -1.04 2.98
N MET A 102 -1.93 -0.45 2.01
CA MET A 102 -2.24 0.88 1.50
C MET A 102 -1.92 1.01 0.03
N ASP A 103 -2.59 1.95 -0.63
CA ASP A 103 -2.46 2.20 -2.06
C ASP A 103 -2.01 3.63 -2.36
N ILE A 104 -0.70 3.87 -2.33
CA ILE A 104 -0.07 5.17 -2.60
C ILE A 104 0.58 5.23 -3.98
N ASP A 105 0.89 6.43 -4.46
CA ASP A 105 1.65 6.60 -5.70
C ASP A 105 3.13 6.27 -5.49
N VAL A 106 3.89 6.29 -6.59
CA VAL A 106 5.32 5.96 -6.58
C VAL A 106 6.17 6.95 -5.78
N GLN A 107 5.73 8.20 -5.65
CA GLN A 107 6.46 9.23 -4.90
C GLN A 107 6.29 9.03 -3.39
N GLY A 108 5.08 8.71 -2.94
CA GLY A 108 4.82 8.30 -1.56
C GLY A 108 5.59 7.03 -1.23
N ALA A 109 5.56 6.03 -2.12
CA ALA A 109 6.29 4.77 -1.91
C ALA A 109 7.81 4.95 -1.83
N ALA A 110 8.38 5.92 -2.56
CA ALA A 110 9.80 6.25 -2.52
C ALA A 110 10.23 6.90 -1.19
N GLN A 111 9.31 7.53 -0.45
CA GLN A 111 9.60 8.10 0.88
C GLN A 111 9.68 7.06 1.99
N ILE A 112 9.15 5.85 1.75
CA ILE A 112 9.06 4.82 2.78
C ILE A 112 10.39 4.13 2.99
N ASP A 113 10.90 4.27 4.21
CA ASP A 113 12.07 3.57 4.72
C ASP A 113 11.68 2.22 5.38
N PRO A 114 12.10 1.07 4.81
CA PRO A 114 11.88 -0.25 5.40
C PRO A 114 12.48 -0.43 6.80
N ALA A 115 13.47 0.38 7.19
CA ALA A 115 14.05 0.35 8.53
C ALA A 115 13.09 0.94 9.59
N LEU A 116 12.20 1.85 9.19
CA LEU A 116 11.22 2.46 10.09
C LEU A 116 10.00 1.55 10.32
N VAL A 117 9.57 0.88 9.24
CA VAL A 117 8.44 -0.07 9.25
C VAL A 117 8.77 -1.22 8.29
N PRO A 118 8.74 -2.48 8.75
CA PRO A 118 8.88 -3.62 7.85
C PRO A 118 7.80 -3.56 6.77
N CYS A 119 8.19 -3.49 5.51
CA CYS A 119 7.26 -3.36 4.39
C CYS A 119 7.61 -4.27 3.21
N VAL A 120 6.64 -4.45 2.32
CA VAL A 120 6.82 -5.00 0.98
C VAL A 120 6.10 -4.08 -0.02
N LYS A 121 6.77 -3.74 -1.11
CA LYS A 121 6.28 -2.91 -2.20
C LYS A 121 5.95 -3.80 -3.39
N ILE A 122 4.69 -3.72 -3.84
CA ILE A 122 4.17 -4.46 -4.99
C ILE A 122 3.67 -3.45 -6.02
N PHE A 123 4.25 -3.49 -7.21
CA PHE A 123 3.81 -2.67 -8.34
C PHE A 123 2.81 -3.46 -9.18
N ILE A 124 1.64 -2.88 -9.42
CA ILE A 124 0.61 -3.45 -10.28
C ILE A 124 0.67 -2.79 -11.65
N LEU A 125 0.83 -3.58 -12.71
CA LEU A 125 1.02 -3.09 -14.07
C LEU A 125 -0.05 -3.67 -15.00
N PRO A 126 -0.81 -2.88 -15.77
CA PRO A 126 -1.64 -3.42 -16.85
C PRO A 126 -0.76 -4.03 -17.95
N PRO A 127 -1.28 -4.98 -18.75
CA PRO A 127 -0.49 -5.73 -19.74
C PRO A 127 0.11 -4.85 -20.85
N SER A 128 -0.46 -3.66 -21.09
CA SER A 128 0.09 -2.72 -22.07
C SER A 128 -0.35 -1.27 -21.82
N MET A 129 0.39 -0.34 -22.42
CA MET A 129 0.02 1.08 -22.46
C MET A 129 -1.30 1.32 -23.20
N GLU A 130 -1.65 0.48 -24.18
CA GLU A 130 -2.92 0.56 -24.90
C GLU A 130 -4.10 0.20 -23.98
N ILE A 131 -3.96 -0.86 -23.19
CA ILE A 131 -4.96 -1.26 -22.19
C ILE A 131 -5.08 -0.20 -21.09
N LEU A 132 -3.97 0.38 -20.63
CA LEU A 132 -4.00 1.50 -19.69
C LEU A 132 -4.78 2.70 -20.26
N ARG A 133 -4.52 3.07 -21.52
CA ARG A 133 -5.26 4.13 -22.21
C ARG A 133 -6.75 3.80 -22.31
N ALA A 134 -7.10 2.58 -22.71
CA ALA A 134 -8.48 2.14 -22.82
C ALA A 134 -9.21 2.24 -21.47
N ARG A 135 -8.57 1.82 -20.37
CA ARG A 135 -9.11 1.94 -19.00
C ARG A 135 -9.36 3.40 -18.60
N LEU A 136 -8.44 4.31 -18.92
CA LEU A 136 -8.61 5.75 -18.65
C LEU A 136 -9.76 6.37 -19.45
N VAL A 137 -9.88 6.02 -20.73
CA VAL A 137 -10.98 6.50 -21.60
C VAL A 137 -12.33 5.98 -21.11
N ASN A 138 -12.41 4.67 -20.81
CA ASN A 138 -13.66 4.02 -20.38
C ASN A 138 -14.18 4.52 -19.04
N ARG A 139 -13.32 5.12 -18.21
CA ARG A 139 -13.74 5.73 -16.95
C ARG A 139 -14.67 6.93 -17.17
N GLY A 140 -14.66 7.53 -18.36
CA GLY A 140 -15.65 8.52 -18.82
C GLY A 140 -15.65 9.86 -18.08
N THR A 141 -14.79 10.04 -17.08
CA THR A 141 -14.75 11.22 -16.21
C THR A 141 -13.71 12.27 -16.63
N ASP A 142 -12.77 11.92 -17.50
CA ASP A 142 -11.63 12.76 -17.86
C ASP A 142 -11.75 13.26 -19.32
N ALA A 143 -11.46 14.54 -19.55
CA ALA A 143 -11.33 15.09 -20.90
C ALA A 143 -10.09 14.51 -21.62
N ALA A 144 -10.07 14.51 -22.95
CA ALA A 144 -8.95 13.97 -23.75
C ALA A 144 -7.57 14.54 -23.37
N GLN A 145 -7.50 15.83 -23.03
CA GLN A 145 -6.26 16.48 -22.57
C GLN A 145 -5.79 15.93 -21.21
N GLU A 146 -6.71 15.60 -20.32
CA GLU A 146 -6.40 15.05 -18.99
C GLU A 146 -5.93 13.59 -19.10
N ILE A 147 -6.54 12.81 -20.01
CA ILE A 147 -6.07 11.45 -20.34
C ILE A 147 -4.62 11.48 -20.84
N GLN A 148 -4.26 12.44 -21.69
CA GLN A 148 -2.89 12.57 -22.19
C GLN A 148 -1.91 12.92 -21.07
N LYS A 149 -2.28 13.80 -20.14
CA LYS A 149 -1.47 14.11 -18.96
C LYS A 149 -1.27 12.87 -18.09
N ARG A 150 -2.34 12.12 -17.78
CA ARG A 150 -2.28 10.88 -17.00
C ARG A 150 -1.39 9.83 -17.65
N LEU A 151 -1.46 9.65 -18.97
CA LEU A 151 -0.57 8.73 -19.70
C LEU A 151 0.89 9.16 -19.64
N LYS A 152 1.16 10.48 -19.70
CA LYS A 152 2.53 11.00 -19.54
C LYS A 152 3.05 10.77 -18.12
N THR A 153 2.20 10.97 -17.10
CA THR A 153 2.52 10.66 -15.70
C THR A 153 2.79 9.17 -15.54
N ALA A 154 1.92 8.31 -16.05
CA ALA A 154 2.09 6.86 -16.00
C ALA A 154 3.46 6.41 -16.53
N LYS A 155 3.91 6.95 -17.66
CA LYS A 155 5.25 6.63 -18.20
C LYS A 155 6.38 6.96 -17.24
N LYS A 156 6.29 8.09 -16.52
CA LYS A 156 7.27 8.45 -15.48
C LYS A 156 7.17 7.53 -14.27
N GLU A 157 5.95 7.16 -13.88
CA GLU A 157 5.73 6.22 -12.77
C GLU A 157 6.35 4.84 -13.04
N LEU A 158 6.42 4.40 -14.31
CA LEU A 158 7.08 3.15 -14.70
C LEU A 158 8.59 3.15 -14.41
N GLU A 159 9.25 4.31 -14.36
CA GLU A 159 10.69 4.41 -14.06
C GLU A 159 10.99 3.96 -12.62
N TYR A 160 9.99 4.03 -11.72
CA TYR A 160 10.12 3.63 -10.32
C TYR A 160 9.93 2.13 -10.08
N ILE A 161 9.56 1.32 -11.09
CA ILE A 161 9.29 -0.12 -10.91
C ILE A 161 10.51 -0.84 -10.30
N VAL A 162 11.72 -0.38 -10.63
CA VAL A 162 12.97 -0.97 -10.12
C VAL A 162 13.12 -0.86 -8.60
N ASP A 163 12.36 0.01 -7.94
CA ASP A 163 12.37 0.23 -6.49
C ASP A 163 11.36 -0.67 -5.75
N TYR A 164 10.71 -1.61 -6.44
CA TYR A 164 9.70 -2.52 -5.89
C TYR A 164 10.24 -3.95 -5.80
N GLU A 165 9.85 -4.67 -4.75
CA GLU A 165 10.26 -6.08 -4.59
C GLU A 165 9.47 -7.03 -5.49
N TYR A 166 8.25 -6.65 -5.89
CA TYR A 166 7.36 -7.47 -6.71
C TYR A 166 6.66 -6.65 -7.79
N LEU A 167 6.48 -7.27 -8.96
CA LEU A 167 5.66 -6.79 -10.06
C LEU A 167 4.53 -7.81 -10.30
N VAL A 168 3.30 -7.32 -10.37
CA VAL A 168 2.10 -8.11 -10.67
C VAL A 168 1.47 -7.54 -11.93
N GLU A 169 1.29 -8.39 -12.94
CA GLU A 169 0.54 -8.02 -14.14
C GLU A 169 -0.96 -8.10 -13.85
N ASN A 170 -1.71 -7.09 -14.31
CA ASN A 170 -3.15 -6.99 -14.14
C ASN A 170 -3.85 -7.05 -15.50
N ASP A 171 -3.68 -8.19 -16.18
CA ASP A 171 -4.39 -8.57 -17.38
C ASP A 171 -5.76 -9.21 -17.05
N ASP A 172 -5.76 -10.12 -16.08
CA ASP A 172 -6.91 -10.75 -15.44
C ASP A 172 -6.96 -10.38 -13.94
N LEU A 173 -8.11 -9.88 -13.51
CA LEU A 173 -8.26 -9.36 -12.14
C LEU A 173 -8.14 -10.47 -11.09
N ASP A 174 -8.75 -11.63 -11.33
CA ASP A 174 -8.75 -12.75 -10.39
C ASP A 174 -7.34 -13.33 -10.25
N HIS A 175 -6.59 -13.39 -11.34
CA HIS A 175 -5.19 -13.77 -11.35
C HIS A 175 -4.33 -12.79 -10.54
N ALA A 176 -4.43 -11.48 -10.81
CA ALA A 176 -3.68 -10.47 -10.09
C ALA A 176 -3.96 -10.49 -8.57
N ILE A 177 -5.21 -10.73 -8.16
CA ILE A 177 -5.58 -10.88 -6.74
C ILE A 177 -4.89 -12.09 -6.13
N LYS A 178 -4.88 -13.24 -6.82
CA LYS A 178 -4.20 -14.45 -6.35
C LYS A 178 -2.70 -14.24 -6.22
N GLU A 179 -2.07 -13.53 -7.15
CA GLU A 179 -0.64 -13.20 -7.08
C GLU A 179 -0.32 -12.32 -5.87
N VAL A 180 -1.10 -11.27 -5.61
CA VAL A 180 -0.90 -10.41 -4.43
C VAL A 180 -1.06 -11.20 -3.13
N LEU A 181 -2.09 -12.06 -3.03
CA LEU A 181 -2.27 -12.92 -1.86
C LEU A 181 -1.11 -13.91 -1.68
N ALA A 182 -0.61 -14.49 -2.78
CA ALA A 182 0.54 -15.39 -2.75
C ALA A 182 1.82 -14.67 -2.30
N ILE A 183 2.03 -13.42 -2.73
CA ILE A 183 3.15 -12.59 -2.27
C ILE A 183 3.05 -12.35 -0.76
N ILE A 184 1.88 -11.95 -0.26
CA ILE A 184 1.67 -11.75 1.18
C ILE A 184 2.00 -13.04 1.95
N GLN A 185 1.49 -14.18 1.48
CA GLN A 185 1.74 -15.48 2.11
C GLN A 185 3.21 -15.89 2.08
N ALA A 186 3.92 -15.61 0.98
CA ALA A 186 5.36 -15.86 0.87
C ALA A 186 6.15 -14.95 1.82
N GLU A 187 5.78 -13.67 1.90
CA GLU A 187 6.41 -12.69 2.78
C GLU A 187 6.33 -13.09 4.25
N GLU A 188 5.19 -13.61 4.73
CA GLU A 188 5.04 -14.16 6.10
C GLU A 188 6.03 -15.29 6.46
N ASN A 189 6.65 -15.89 5.44
CA ASN A 189 7.59 -16.99 5.59
C ASN A 189 9.05 -16.60 5.30
N ARG A 190 9.34 -15.31 5.03
CA ARG A 190 10.72 -14.83 4.96
C ARG A 190 11.48 -15.08 6.25
N ILE A 191 12.71 -15.59 6.15
CA ILE A 191 13.56 -15.89 7.32
C ILE A 191 13.77 -14.68 8.23
N GLY A 192 13.90 -13.47 7.65
CA GLY A 192 14.06 -12.22 8.40
C GLY A 192 12.87 -11.83 9.28
N ARG A 193 11.72 -12.52 9.15
CA ARG A 193 10.55 -12.32 10.03
C ARG A 193 10.52 -13.25 11.23
N TYR A 194 11.41 -14.24 11.29
CA TYR A 194 11.56 -15.11 12.46
C TYR A 194 12.55 -14.47 13.43
N LEU A 195 12.20 -14.39 14.71
CA LEU A 195 13.07 -13.73 15.69
C LEU A 195 14.26 -14.61 16.06
N ASN A 196 14.01 -15.85 16.50
CA ASN A 196 15.05 -16.79 16.93
C ASN A 196 14.70 -18.23 16.50
N PRO A 197 14.57 -18.51 15.19
CA PRO A 197 13.99 -19.77 14.72
C PRO A 197 14.76 -21.01 15.20
N VAL A 198 16.09 -20.92 15.31
CA VAL A 198 16.93 -22.02 15.82
C VAL A 198 16.72 -22.25 17.32
N ALA A 199 16.76 -21.19 18.13
CA ALA A 199 16.57 -21.32 19.58
C ALA A 199 15.16 -21.80 19.92
N ASP A 200 14.14 -21.26 19.25
CA ASP A 200 12.75 -21.66 19.42
C ASP A 200 12.50 -23.13 19.03
N PHE A 201 13.24 -23.64 18.05
CA PHE A 201 13.21 -25.05 17.65
C PHE A 201 13.91 -25.94 18.68
N LEU A 202 15.12 -25.58 19.11
CA LEU A 202 15.89 -26.41 20.06
C LEU A 202 15.30 -26.42 21.48
N GLN A 203 14.51 -25.42 21.88
CA GLN A 203 13.81 -25.41 23.17
C GLN A 203 12.83 -26.59 23.33
N THR A 204 12.32 -27.17 22.25
CA THR A 204 11.40 -28.31 22.33
C THR A 204 12.07 -29.61 22.78
N GLU A 205 13.39 -29.70 22.71
CA GLU A 205 14.14 -30.88 23.20
C GLU A 205 14.25 -30.88 24.73
N LYS A 206 14.36 -29.71 25.37
CA LYS A 206 14.62 -29.57 26.81
C LYS A 206 13.40 -29.75 27.73
N SER A 207 12.21 -29.96 27.17
CA SER A 207 10.97 -30.13 27.95
C SER A 207 10.55 -31.60 28.10
N ASN A 208 11.31 -32.54 27.54
CA ASN A 208 11.02 -33.97 27.55
C ASN A 208 12.00 -34.80 28.41
N ASP A 209 12.88 -34.14 29.16
CA ASP A 209 13.75 -34.73 30.21
C ASP A 209 13.32 -34.21 31.59
#